data_AF-A0A5X4YKS7-F1
#
_entry.id   AF-A0A5X4YKS7-F1
#
_cell.length_a   1.000
_cell.length_b   1.000
_cell.length_c   1.000
_cell.angle_alpha   90.00
_cell.angle_beta   90.00
_cell.angle_gamma   90.00
#
_symmetry.space_group_name_H-M   'P 1'
#
loop_
_entity.id
_entity.type
_entity.pdbx_description
1 polymer ?
#
loop_
_entity_poly.entity_id
_entity_poly.type
_entity_poly.pdbx_seq_one_letter_code
_entity_poly.pdbx_strand_id
1 'polypeptide(L)'
;PEVKSKRREVHMEILSEQVKSDIENSRLIVANPTHITIGIYFKPELMPIPMISVYETNQRALAVRAYAEKVGVPVIVDIKLARSLFKTHRRYDLVSLEEIDEVLRLLVWLEEVENAGKDVIQPQENEVRH
;
A
#
# COMPACT_ATOMS: atom_id res chain seq x y z
N PRO A 1 -11.36 -25.42 -2.62
CA PRO A 1 -11.00 -24.31 -1.69
C PRO A 1 -9.52 -24.34 -1.29
N GLU A 2 -9.02 -25.49 -0.83
CA GLU A 2 -7.62 -25.65 -0.37
C GLU A 2 -6.55 -25.45 -1.46
N VAL A 3 -6.81 -25.91 -2.70
CA VAL A 3 -5.84 -25.78 -3.81
C VAL A 3 -5.58 -24.31 -4.19
N LYS A 4 -6.57 -23.43 -4.02
CA LYS A 4 -6.40 -21.98 -4.24
C LYS A 4 -5.57 -21.32 -3.12
N SER A 5 -5.75 -21.74 -1.86
CA SER A 5 -4.93 -21.25 -0.74
C SER A 5 -3.49 -21.73 -0.82
N LYS A 6 -3.25 -23.01 -1.13
CA LYS A 6 -1.88 -23.54 -1.32
C LYS A 6 -1.12 -22.83 -2.44
N ARG A 7 -1.78 -22.49 -3.55
CA ARG A 7 -1.15 -21.69 -4.63
C ARG A 7 -0.79 -20.27 -4.15
N ARG A 8 -1.61 -19.65 -3.30
CA ARG A 8 -1.30 -18.34 -2.69
C ARG A 8 -0.12 -18.42 -1.74
N GLU A 9 -0.02 -19.47 -0.92
CA GLU A 9 1.11 -19.68 0.00
C GLU A 9 2.44 -19.85 -0.74
N VAL A 10 2.48 -20.69 -1.78
CA VAL A 10 3.69 -20.90 -2.60
C VAL A 10 4.13 -19.60 -3.29
N HIS A 11 3.18 -18.75 -3.71
CA HIS A 11 3.51 -17.46 -4.32
C HIS A 11 4.17 -16.48 -3.35
N MET A 12 3.92 -16.57 -2.05
CA MET A 12 4.54 -15.66 -1.06
C MET A 12 6.03 -15.96 -0.81
N GLU A 13 6.47 -17.20 -1.01
CA GLU A 13 7.89 -17.58 -0.85
C GLU A 13 8.81 -16.90 -1.88
N ILE A 14 8.24 -16.34 -2.95
CA ILE A 14 8.99 -15.61 -3.98
C ILE A 14 9.51 -14.26 -3.47
N LEU A 15 8.87 -13.66 -2.45
CA LEU A 15 9.30 -12.38 -1.90
C LEU A 15 10.48 -12.58 -0.94
N SER A 16 11.53 -11.77 -1.12
CA SER A 16 12.63 -11.71 -0.15
C SER A 16 12.16 -11.04 1.14
N GLU A 17 12.87 -11.32 2.25
CA GLU A 17 12.59 -10.68 3.54
C GLU A 17 12.66 -9.15 3.47
N GLN A 18 13.57 -8.59 2.67
CA GLN A 18 13.61 -7.15 2.42
C GLN A 18 12.32 -6.64 1.78
N VAL A 19 11.78 -7.33 0.76
CA VAL A 19 10.54 -6.89 0.11
C VAL A 19 9.34 -7.03 1.05
N LYS A 20 9.30 -8.06 1.89
CA LYS A 20 8.26 -8.19 2.94
C LYS A 20 8.31 -7.02 3.92
N SER A 21 9.51 -6.67 4.40
CA SER A 21 9.73 -5.50 5.25
C SER A 21 9.33 -4.19 4.55
N ASP A 22 9.68 -4.03 3.27
CA ASP A 22 9.30 -2.85 2.49
C ASP A 22 7.76 -2.75 2.36
N ILE A 23 7.06 -3.88 2.21
CA ILE A 23 5.59 -3.93 2.18
C ILE A 23 5.03 -3.52 3.54
N GLU A 24 5.50 -4.11 4.65
CA GLU A 24 5.02 -3.82 6.01
C GLU A 24 5.21 -2.35 6.40
N ASN A 25 6.28 -1.73 5.92
CA ASN A 25 6.55 -0.31 6.16
C ASN A 25 5.83 0.63 5.18
N SER A 26 5.15 0.11 4.16
CA SER A 26 4.40 0.92 3.20
C SER A 26 3.12 1.45 3.82
N ARG A 27 2.80 2.71 3.56
CA ARG A 27 1.51 3.30 3.91
C ARG A 27 0.37 2.71 3.08
N LEU A 28 0.65 2.44 1.80
CA LEU A 28 -0.24 1.76 0.86
C LEU A 28 0.54 1.15 -0.30
N ILE A 29 -0.09 0.22 -1.02
CA ILE A 29 0.39 -0.32 -2.30
C ILE A 29 -0.54 0.14 -3.43
N VAL A 30 0.02 0.69 -4.50
CA VAL A 30 -0.69 0.99 -5.75
C VAL A 30 -0.48 -0.17 -6.74
N ALA A 31 -1.56 -0.70 -7.31
CA ALA A 31 -1.50 -1.88 -8.16
C ALA A 31 -2.14 -1.69 -9.55
N ASN A 32 -1.42 -2.15 -10.58
CA ASN A 32 -2.02 -2.61 -11.84
C ASN A 32 -2.21 -4.14 -11.70
N PRO A 33 -3.45 -4.65 -11.56
CA PRO A 33 -3.79 -5.83 -10.77
C PRO A 33 -2.87 -7.05 -10.83
N THR A 34 -2.42 -7.44 -12.02
CA THR A 34 -1.59 -8.65 -12.22
C THR A 34 -0.19 -8.33 -12.73
N HIS A 35 0.12 -7.04 -12.93
CA HIS A 35 1.28 -6.62 -13.71
C HIS A 35 2.28 -5.83 -12.89
N ILE A 36 1.83 -4.91 -12.03
CA ILE A 36 2.68 -3.95 -11.33
C ILE A 36 2.14 -3.77 -9.92
N THR A 37 3.04 -3.73 -8.95
CA THR A 37 2.78 -3.21 -7.60
C THR A 37 3.88 -2.25 -7.22
N ILE A 38 3.46 -1.04 -6.81
CA ILE A 38 4.33 0.01 -6.30
C ILE A 38 3.94 0.30 -4.85
N GLY A 39 4.89 0.24 -3.93
CA GLY A 39 4.65 0.59 -2.52
C GLY A 39 5.01 2.04 -2.29
N ILE A 40 4.19 2.72 -1.48
CA ILE A 40 4.41 4.10 -1.06
C ILE A 40 4.77 4.09 0.43
N TYR A 41 5.99 4.49 0.75
CA TYR A 41 6.40 4.84 2.10
C TYR A 41 6.18 6.33 2.34
N PHE A 42 5.57 6.67 3.47
CA PHE A 42 5.35 8.06 3.85
C PHE A 42 5.35 8.20 5.37
N LYS A 43 6.27 9.03 5.88
CA LYS A 43 6.35 9.47 7.27
C LYS A 43 6.68 10.96 7.28
N PRO A 44 5.67 11.85 7.24
CA PRO A 44 5.87 13.29 7.06
C PRO A 44 6.70 13.93 8.18
N GLU A 45 6.72 13.32 9.37
CA GLU A 45 7.53 13.75 10.52
C GLU A 45 9.04 13.59 10.27
N LEU A 46 9.42 12.65 9.39
CA LEU A 46 10.81 12.40 9.01
C LEU A 46 11.15 13.04 7.66
N MET A 47 10.24 12.91 6.69
CA MET A 47 10.44 13.40 5.33
C MET A 47 9.08 13.74 4.70
N PRO A 48 8.85 14.99 4.26
CA PRO A 48 7.55 15.43 3.76
C PRO A 48 7.24 14.95 2.33
N ILE A 49 8.15 14.19 1.70
CA ILE A 49 8.00 13.68 0.34
C ILE A 49 7.85 12.15 0.42
N PRO A 50 6.80 11.57 -0.18
CA PRO A 50 6.65 10.11 -0.26
C PRO A 50 7.79 9.45 -1.06
N MET A 51 8.11 8.21 -0.73
CA MET A 51 9.16 7.42 -1.36
C MET A 51 8.60 6.09 -1.86
N ILE A 52 9.16 5.57 -2.96
CA ILE A 52 8.84 4.23 -3.45
C ILE A 52 9.49 3.17 -2.53
N SER A 53 8.70 2.42 -1.78
CA SER A 53 9.19 1.30 -0.95
C SER A 53 9.26 -0.01 -1.71
N VAL A 54 8.22 -0.32 -2.50
CA VAL A 54 8.10 -1.57 -3.25
C VAL A 54 8.05 -1.28 -4.73
N TYR A 55 8.72 -2.11 -5.53
CA TYR A 55 8.72 -2.00 -6.99
C TYR A 55 8.83 -3.42 -7.54
N GLU A 56 7.70 -4.02 -7.92
CA GLU A 56 7.62 -5.43 -8.33
C GLU A 56 6.64 -5.62 -9.49
N THR A 57 6.86 -6.67 -10.29
CA THR A 57 6.04 -6.97 -11.48
C THR A 57 5.63 -8.45 -11.57
N ASN A 58 4.66 -8.73 -12.43
CA ASN A 58 4.24 -10.08 -12.82
C ASN A 58 3.91 -10.96 -11.59
N GLN A 59 4.52 -12.14 -11.49
CA GLN A 59 4.27 -13.06 -10.38
C GLN A 59 4.63 -12.46 -9.01
N ARG A 60 5.66 -11.61 -8.96
CA ARG A 60 6.07 -10.90 -7.73
C ARG A 60 5.03 -9.85 -7.34
N ALA A 61 4.41 -9.18 -8.30
CA ALA A 61 3.30 -8.25 -8.02
C ALA A 61 2.09 -8.96 -7.40
N LEU A 62 1.74 -10.16 -7.89
CA LEU A 62 0.69 -10.97 -7.27
C LEU A 62 1.05 -11.37 -5.83
N ALA A 63 2.31 -11.72 -5.58
CA ALA A 63 2.80 -12.05 -4.25
C ALA A 63 2.78 -10.84 -3.31
N VAL A 64 3.18 -9.65 -3.78
CA VAL A 64 3.11 -8.39 -3.02
C VAL A 64 1.68 -8.12 -2.57
N ARG A 65 0.69 -8.25 -3.46
CA ARG A 65 -0.73 -8.04 -3.12
C ARG A 65 -1.19 -9.01 -2.04
N ALA A 66 -0.91 -10.30 -2.22
CA ALA A 66 -1.29 -11.33 -1.26
C ALA A 66 -0.65 -11.10 0.12
N TYR A 67 0.63 -10.68 0.14
CA TYR A 67 1.32 -10.38 1.38
C TYR A 67 0.80 -9.11 2.04
N ALA A 68 0.58 -8.03 1.28
CA ALA A 68 0.01 -6.77 1.77
C ALA A 68 -1.37 -6.99 2.41
N GLU A 69 -2.26 -7.74 1.73
CA GLU A 69 -3.56 -8.16 2.28
C GLU A 69 -3.40 -8.94 3.60
N LYS A 70 -2.40 -9.84 3.68
CA LYS A 70 -2.12 -10.64 4.88
C LYS A 70 -1.64 -9.78 6.06
N VAL A 71 -0.79 -8.78 5.82
CA VAL A 71 -0.24 -7.93 6.88
C VAL A 71 -1.07 -6.67 7.16
N GLY A 72 -2.18 -6.48 6.46
CA GLY A 72 -3.09 -5.35 6.66
C GLY A 72 -2.66 -4.05 5.98
N VAL A 73 -1.74 -4.10 5.02
CA VAL A 73 -1.34 -2.93 4.22
C VAL A 73 -2.34 -2.74 3.08
N PRO A 74 -2.98 -1.57 2.95
CA PRO A 74 -4.04 -1.35 1.95
C PRO A 74 -3.49 -1.41 0.53
N VAL A 75 -4.21 -2.10 -0.36
CA VAL A 75 -3.90 -2.21 -1.79
C VAL A 75 -4.94 -1.44 -2.60
N ILE A 76 -4.51 -0.38 -3.26
CA ILE A 76 -5.34 0.47 -4.12
C ILE A 76 -5.10 0.11 -5.58
N VAL A 77 -6.17 -0.19 -6.31
CA VAL A 77 -6.09 -0.47 -7.74
C VAL A 77 -6.22 0.82 -8.52
N ASP A 78 -5.08 1.37 -8.96
CA ASP A 78 -5.00 2.46 -9.92
C ASP A 78 -4.03 2.09 -11.05
N ILE A 79 -4.59 1.73 -12.20
CA ILE A 79 -3.82 1.26 -13.36
C ILE A 79 -2.98 2.39 -13.95
N LYS A 80 -3.48 3.63 -13.95
CA LYS A 80 -2.80 4.76 -14.58
C LYS A 80 -1.61 5.16 -13.72
N LEU A 81 -1.82 5.38 -12.41
CA LEU A 81 -0.76 5.75 -11.48
C LEU A 81 0.30 4.65 -11.37
N ALA A 82 -0.10 3.38 -11.24
CA ALA A 82 0.87 2.28 -11.18
C ALA A 82 1.77 2.22 -12.43
N ARG A 83 1.20 2.45 -13.63
CA ARG A 83 1.99 2.49 -14.88
C ARG A 83 2.91 3.71 -14.93
N SER A 84 2.45 4.86 -14.45
CA SER A 84 3.24 6.09 -14.45
C SER A 84 4.45 5.94 -13.52
N LEU A 85 4.21 5.61 -12.25
CA LEU A 85 5.26 5.38 -11.25
C LEU A 85 6.25 4.29 -11.69
N PHE A 86 5.76 3.20 -12.29
CA PHE A 86 6.63 2.16 -12.83
C PHE A 86 7.54 2.69 -13.96
N LYS A 87 7.02 3.57 -14.81
CA LYS A 87 7.79 4.12 -15.93
C LYS A 87 8.86 5.10 -15.43
N THR A 88 8.56 5.92 -14.44
CA THR A 88 9.36 7.08 -14.04
C THR A 88 10.24 6.89 -12.82
N HIS A 89 9.98 5.86 -12.00
CA HIS A 89 10.69 5.66 -10.72
C HIS A 89 11.32 4.28 -10.59
N ARG A 90 12.15 4.13 -9.57
CA ARG A 90 12.72 2.90 -9.05
C ARG A 90 12.50 2.81 -7.54
N ARG A 91 12.83 1.65 -6.97
CA ARG A 91 12.77 1.46 -5.52
C ARG A 91 13.70 2.46 -4.83
N TYR A 92 13.17 3.07 -3.78
CA TYR A 92 13.76 4.13 -2.95
C TYR A 92 13.90 5.51 -3.62
N ASP A 93 13.37 5.69 -4.83
CA ASP A 93 13.22 7.03 -5.38
C ASP A 93 12.17 7.81 -4.59
N LEU A 94 12.40 9.11 -4.45
CA LEU A 94 11.34 10.04 -4.04
C LEU A 94 10.31 10.15 -5.16
N VAL A 95 9.04 10.27 -4.78
CA VAL A 95 7.97 10.55 -5.74
C VAL A 95 8.23 11.91 -6.39
N SER A 96 8.14 11.96 -7.72
CA SER A 96 8.46 13.17 -8.50
C SER A 96 7.29 14.15 -8.47
N LEU A 97 7.55 15.40 -8.84
CA LEU A 97 6.52 16.45 -8.84
C LEU A 97 5.36 16.13 -9.79
N GLU A 98 5.59 15.38 -10.85
CA GLU A 98 4.54 14.98 -11.80
C GLU A 98 3.54 14.01 -11.19
N GLU A 99 3.96 13.17 -10.23
CA GLU A 99 3.14 12.12 -9.63
C GLU A 99 2.74 12.43 -8.18
N ILE A 100 3.34 13.46 -7.57
CA ILE A 100 3.17 13.75 -6.14
C ILE A 100 1.72 14.06 -5.77
N ASP A 101 1.01 14.83 -6.61
CA ASP A 101 -0.38 15.21 -6.34
C ASP A 101 -1.31 13.98 -6.27
N GLU A 102 -1.09 13.01 -7.15
CA GLU A 102 -1.92 11.80 -7.19
C GLU A 102 -1.59 10.87 -6.01
N VAL A 103 -0.31 10.75 -5.65
CA VAL A 103 0.09 10.00 -4.46
C VAL A 103 -0.45 10.64 -3.18
N LEU A 104 -0.37 11.97 -3.06
CA LEU A 104 -0.91 12.70 -1.91
C LEU A 104 -2.43 12.56 -1.81
N ARG A 105 -3.15 12.59 -2.93
CA ARG A 105 -4.61 12.34 -2.96
C ARG A 105 -4.96 11.01 -2.31
N LEU A 106 -4.24 9.93 -2.64
CA LEU A 106 -4.46 8.61 -2.06
C LEU A 106 -4.10 8.55 -0.57
N LEU A 107 -3.02 9.22 -0.16
CA LEU A 107 -2.59 9.28 1.24
C LEU A 107 -3.62 10.01 2.11
N VAL A 108 -4.12 11.16 1.65
CA VAL A 108 -5.17 11.94 2.34
C VAL A 108 -6.46 11.13 2.42
N TRP A 109 -6.91 10.56 1.30
CA TRP A 109 -8.09 9.70 1.30
C TRP A 109 -7.97 8.53 2.28
N LEU A 110 -6.80 7.88 2.34
CA LEU A 110 -6.56 6.77 3.27
C LEU A 110 -6.65 7.24 4.73
N GLU A 111 -6.09 8.41 5.04
CA GLU A 111 -6.19 9.02 6.37
C GLU A 111 -7.64 9.35 6.75
N GLU A 112 -8.43 9.91 5.82
CA GLU A 112 -9.86 10.18 6.02
C GLU A 112 -10.64 8.90 6.31
N VAL A 113 -10.40 7.83 5.54
CA VAL A 113 -11.05 6.52 5.74
C VAL A 113 -10.70 5.93 7.11
N GLU A 114 -9.44 6.01 7.51
CA GLU A 114 -9.01 5.52 8.83
C GLU A 114 -9.59 6.34 9.98
N ASN A 115 -9.72 7.65 9.81
CA ASN A 115 -10.31 8.54 10.83
C ASN A 115 -11.81 8.33 10.94
N ALA A 116 -12.53 8.22 9.82
CA ALA A 116 -13.95 7.87 9.82
C ALA A 116 -14.20 6.50 10.47
N GLY A 117 -13.30 5.54 10.27
CA GLY A 117 -13.35 4.24 10.96
C GLY A 117 -13.18 4.34 12.48
N LYS A 118 -12.37 5.28 12.98
CA LYS A 118 -12.18 5.51 14.42
C LYS A 118 -13.41 6.13 15.07
N ASP A 119 -14.08 7.05 14.37
CA ASP A 119 -15.28 7.73 14.87
C ASP A 119 -16.47 6.77 15.06
N VAL A 120 -16.56 5.72 14.23
CA VAL A 120 -17.61 4.68 14.34
C VAL A 120 -17.36 3.73 15.54
N ILE A 121 -16.11 3.58 15.99
CA ILE A 121 -15.73 2.63 17.06
C ILE A 121 -15.76 3.29 18.46
N GLN A 122 -15.93 4.60 18.57
CA GLN A 122 -16.17 5.28 19.85
C GLN A 122 -17.68 5.47 20.06
N PRO A 123 -18.39 4.60 20.81
CA PRO A 123 -19.71 4.95 21.29
C PRO A 123 -19.60 6.19 22.16
N GLN A 124 -20.58 7.09 22.04
CA GLN A 124 -20.68 8.30 22.86
C GLN A 124 -20.71 7.92 24.35
N GLU A 125 -19.56 7.95 25.03
CA GLU A 125 -19.46 7.76 26.48
C GLU A 125 -19.94 8.99 27.28
N ASN A 126 -20.49 10.01 26.61
CA ASN A 126 -20.91 11.26 27.24
C ASN A 126 -22.42 11.47 27.18
N GLU A 127 -23.21 10.54 27.74
CA GLU A 127 -24.62 10.84 28.06
C GLU A 127 -25.15 10.04 29.25
N VAL A 128 -24.38 9.94 30.35
CA VAL A 128 -24.94 9.61 31.67
C VAL A 128 -24.24 10.40 32.77
N ARG A 129 -24.45 11.72 32.78
CA ARG A 129 -24.31 12.56 33.99
C ARG A 129 -25.26 13.76 33.89
N HIS A 130 -26.51 13.56 34.27
CA HIS A 130 -27.16 14.19 35.44
C HIS A 130 -28.67 14.01 35.40
#